data_AF-A0A7R9CU71-F1
#
_entry.id   AF-A0A7R9CU71-F1
#
_cell.length_a   1.000
_cell.length_b   1.000
_cell.length_c   1.000
_cell.angle_alpha   90.00
_cell.angle_beta   90.00
_cell.angle_gamma   90.00
#
_symmetry.space_group_name_H-M   'P 1'
#
loop_
_entity.id
_entity.type
_entity.pdbx_description
1 polymer ?
#
loop_
_entity_poly.entity_id
_entity_poly.type
_entity_poly.pdbx_seq_one_letter_code
_entity_poly.pdbx_strand_id
1 'polypeptide(L)'
;MPGDRAGPTPNMTEKFIVGEMFKADVVKQLEGDRLLAQSVQASMEAKLQEITVEKSRAQETLQKSSALEGELEILRAAQEAAKTETLTLASRMDYVTNEKIVLESELQDLLSQKEDLDVRLRESEDKYRELLRTKNELENKLYRLLGTCLSGAEAIVQKSIEDVDNPALSAVKCSPDYFRSLTEPVLKLLDEVDSSFHDFNSSSSTIEPLVRSVGQMAHSLANYLIHGKATSNISPDIEFGESIEEVCKLVGSGAVTLLRNMKDKSKAADVLGNVAAAKARSG
;
A
#
# COMPACT_ATOMS: atom_id res chain seq x y z
N MET A 1 -14.65 -40.97 -171.49
CA MET A 1 -15.92 -40.23 -171.32
C MET A 1 -15.82 -39.44 -170.02
N PRO A 2 -16.36 -38.21 -169.96
CA PRO A 2 -15.54 -36.99 -169.89
C PRO A 2 -15.96 -36.00 -168.78
N GLY A 3 -15.25 -34.87 -168.73
CA GLY A 3 -15.76 -33.52 -168.38
C GLY A 3 -15.98 -33.24 -166.89
N ASP A 4 -15.89 -32.00 -166.38
CA ASP A 4 -15.80 -30.71 -167.05
C ASP A 4 -15.27 -29.64 -166.06
N ARG A 5 -14.93 -28.47 -166.61
CA ARG A 5 -14.22 -27.29 -166.07
C ARG A 5 -14.79 -26.66 -164.78
N ALA A 6 -13.90 -25.99 -164.01
CA ALA A 6 -13.83 -24.51 -163.83
C ALA A 6 -13.43 -24.04 -162.40
N GLY A 7 -12.50 -23.07 -162.32
CA GLY A 7 -12.54 -21.97 -161.32
C GLY A 7 -11.37 -21.86 -160.31
N PRO A 8 -10.79 -20.65 -160.01
CA PRO A 8 -9.43 -20.53 -159.43
C PRO A 8 -9.28 -19.77 -158.06
N THR A 9 -8.05 -19.84 -157.50
CA THR A 9 -7.40 -19.08 -156.38
C THR A 9 -7.70 -19.57 -154.94
N PRO A 10 -6.86 -19.31 -153.87
CA PRO A 10 -5.74 -18.35 -153.73
C PRO A 10 -4.46 -18.86 -152.97
N ASN A 11 -3.56 -17.89 -152.78
CA ASN A 11 -2.13 -17.87 -152.41
C ASN A 11 -1.80 -18.24 -150.94
N MET A 12 -0.73 -19.00 -150.68
CA MET A 12 -0.37 -19.58 -149.37
C MET A 12 0.51 -18.72 -148.44
N THR A 13 0.88 -17.50 -148.82
CA THR A 13 1.79 -16.63 -148.03
C THR A 13 1.11 -15.80 -146.94
N GLU A 14 -0.21 -15.55 -147.00
CA GLU A 14 -0.94 -14.78 -145.98
C GLU A 14 -1.23 -15.57 -144.69
N LYS A 15 -1.32 -16.90 -144.76
CA LYS A 15 -1.58 -17.75 -143.58
C LYS A 15 -0.42 -17.78 -142.57
N PHE A 16 0.81 -17.48 -143.01
CA PHE A 16 1.98 -17.47 -142.14
C PHE A 16 2.07 -16.18 -141.30
N ILE A 17 1.73 -15.02 -141.90
CA ILE A 17 1.78 -13.70 -141.24
C ILE A 17 0.67 -13.57 -140.19
N VAL A 18 -0.55 -14.02 -140.48
CA VAL A 18 -1.66 -14.00 -139.51
C VAL A 18 -1.40 -14.97 -138.34
N GLY A 19 -0.72 -16.09 -138.59
CA GLY A 19 -0.31 -17.04 -137.55
C GLY A 19 0.79 -16.50 -136.63
N GLU A 20 1.73 -15.71 -137.14
CA GLU A 20 2.75 -15.03 -136.30
C GLU A 20 2.18 -13.83 -135.55
N MET A 21 1.27 -13.06 -136.14
CA MET A 21 0.59 -11.96 -135.43
C MET A 21 -0.31 -12.46 -134.30
N PHE A 22 -1.06 -13.54 -134.52
CA PHE A 22 -1.87 -14.15 -133.45
C PHE A 22 -0.99 -14.73 -132.34
N LYS A 23 0.17 -15.31 -132.67
CA LYS A 23 1.16 -15.73 -131.67
C LYS A 23 1.74 -14.54 -130.90
N ALA A 24 2.06 -13.44 -131.57
CA ALA A 24 2.57 -12.24 -130.92
C ALA A 24 1.53 -11.60 -129.98
N ASP A 25 0.26 -11.55 -130.38
CA ASP A 25 -0.84 -11.07 -129.53
C ASP A 25 -1.09 -12.00 -128.34
N VAL A 26 -1.09 -13.32 -128.55
CA VAL A 26 -1.20 -14.30 -127.45
C VAL A 26 -0.01 -14.20 -126.50
N VAL A 27 1.22 -14.01 -127.01
CA VAL A 27 2.41 -13.82 -126.17
C VAL A 27 2.32 -12.51 -125.38
N LYS A 28 1.88 -11.41 -126.01
CA LYS A 28 1.73 -10.11 -125.35
C LYS A 28 0.63 -10.12 -124.29
N GLN A 29 -0.45 -10.86 -124.53
CA GLN A 29 -1.53 -11.06 -123.58
C GLN A 29 -1.09 -11.96 -122.41
N LEU A 30 -0.35 -13.04 -122.68
CA LEU A 30 0.27 -13.88 -121.65
C LEU A 30 1.31 -13.10 -120.82
N GLU A 31 2.09 -12.21 -121.43
CA GLU A 31 3.00 -11.32 -120.69
C GLU A 31 2.26 -10.29 -119.84
N GLY A 32 1.15 -9.74 -120.35
CA GLY A 32 0.26 -8.86 -119.59
C GLY A 32 -0.37 -9.57 -118.39
N ASP A 33 -0.89 -10.78 -118.59
CA ASP A 33 -1.45 -11.62 -117.53
C ASP A 33 -0.38 -12.03 -116.52
N ARG A 34 0.85 -12.29 -116.97
CA ARG A 34 2.00 -12.57 -116.09
C ARG A 34 2.37 -11.36 -115.23
N LEU A 35 2.38 -10.15 -115.79
CA LEU A 35 2.67 -8.93 -115.05
C LEU A 35 1.55 -8.56 -114.07
N LEU A 36 0.29 -8.76 -114.46
CA LEU A 36 -0.87 -8.64 -113.58
C LEU A 36 -0.82 -9.67 -112.45
N ALA A 37 -0.49 -10.92 -112.74
CA ALA A 37 -0.32 -11.97 -111.74
C ALA A 37 0.84 -11.65 -110.77
N GLN A 38 1.97 -11.17 -111.27
CA GLN A 38 3.10 -10.74 -110.43
C GLN A 38 2.75 -9.52 -109.57
N SER A 39 1.99 -8.56 -110.12
CA SER A 39 1.49 -7.39 -109.38
C SER A 39 0.51 -7.78 -108.28
N VAL A 40 -0.44 -8.66 -108.59
CA VAL A 40 -1.40 -9.20 -107.61
C VAL A 40 -0.69 -10.04 -106.55
N GLN A 41 0.31 -10.83 -106.93
CA GLN A 41 1.09 -11.63 -105.99
C GLN A 41 1.95 -10.76 -105.07
N ALA A 42 2.64 -9.75 -105.59
CA ALA A 42 3.38 -8.77 -104.78
C ALA A 42 2.44 -7.98 -103.86
N SER A 43 1.24 -7.63 -104.33
CA SER A 43 0.21 -6.97 -103.52
C SER A 43 -0.34 -7.88 -102.42
N MET A 44 -0.56 -9.17 -102.71
CA MET A 44 -0.96 -10.17 -101.71
C MET A 44 0.14 -10.40 -100.68
N GLU A 45 1.41 -10.49 -101.09
CA GLU A 45 2.56 -10.64 -100.19
C GLU A 45 2.72 -9.41 -99.28
N ALA A 46 2.56 -8.19 -99.81
CA ALA A 46 2.58 -6.97 -99.02
C ALA A 46 1.43 -6.92 -98.00
N LYS A 47 0.20 -7.28 -98.40
CA LYS A 47 -0.95 -7.38 -97.48
C LYS A 47 -0.78 -8.48 -96.44
N LEU A 48 -0.19 -9.61 -96.80
CA LEU A 48 0.11 -10.69 -95.85
C LEU A 48 1.15 -10.23 -94.82
N GLN A 49 2.20 -9.51 -95.24
CA GLN A 49 3.17 -8.92 -94.32
C GLN A 49 2.51 -7.89 -93.41
N GLU A 50 1.67 -7.00 -93.94
CA GLU A 50 0.93 -6.01 -93.15
C GLU A 50 0.03 -6.67 -92.11
N ILE A 51 -0.79 -7.66 -92.51
CA ILE A 51 -1.64 -8.45 -91.60
C ILE A 51 -0.80 -9.19 -90.55
N THR A 52 0.39 -9.67 -90.91
CA THR A 52 1.28 -10.37 -89.95
C THR A 52 1.85 -9.40 -88.91
N VAL A 53 2.26 -8.21 -89.33
CA VAL A 53 2.72 -7.15 -88.43
C VAL A 53 1.58 -6.66 -87.54
N GLU A 54 0.39 -6.41 -88.08
CA GLU A 54 -0.79 -6.03 -87.29
C GLU A 54 -1.19 -7.12 -86.30
N LYS A 55 -1.19 -8.39 -86.71
CA LYS A 55 -1.46 -9.53 -85.82
C LYS A 55 -0.45 -9.60 -84.67
N SER A 56 0.85 -9.41 -84.97
CA SER A 56 1.89 -9.41 -83.93
C SER A 56 1.71 -8.24 -82.95
N ARG A 57 1.39 -7.04 -83.46
CA ARG A 57 1.13 -5.85 -82.65
C ARG A 57 -0.12 -6.03 -81.78
N ALA A 58 -1.20 -6.59 -82.35
CA ALA A 58 -2.42 -6.91 -81.62
C ALA A 58 -2.16 -7.94 -80.51
N GLN A 59 -1.33 -8.96 -80.80
CA GLN A 59 -0.94 -9.98 -79.82
C GLN A 59 -0.09 -9.40 -78.68
N GLU A 60 0.85 -8.50 -78.99
CA GLU A 60 1.61 -7.76 -77.96
C GLU A 60 0.70 -6.87 -77.10
N THR A 61 -0.26 -6.16 -77.72
CA THR A 61 -1.22 -5.34 -76.95
C THR A 61 -2.11 -6.20 -76.07
N LEU A 62 -2.52 -7.38 -76.53
CA LEU A 62 -3.30 -8.33 -75.75
C LEU A 62 -2.50 -8.89 -74.57
N GLN A 63 -1.23 -9.23 -74.78
CA GLN A 63 -0.33 -9.67 -73.71
C GLN A 63 -0.12 -8.57 -72.65
N LYS A 64 0.13 -7.32 -73.08
CA LYS A 64 0.24 -6.17 -72.18
C LYS A 64 -1.06 -5.91 -71.41
N SER A 65 -2.21 -6.00 -72.08
CA SER A 65 -3.53 -5.88 -71.44
C SER A 65 -3.72 -6.95 -70.36
N SER A 66 -3.39 -8.21 -70.68
CA SER A 66 -3.50 -9.32 -69.71
C SER A 66 -2.56 -9.16 -68.51
N ALA A 67 -1.36 -8.62 -68.71
CA ALA A 67 -0.41 -8.34 -67.63
C ALA A 67 -0.92 -7.21 -66.72
N LEU A 68 -1.43 -6.12 -67.31
CA LEU A 68 -2.05 -5.01 -66.57
C LEU A 68 -3.30 -5.44 -65.81
N GLU A 69 -4.13 -6.32 -66.38
CA GLU A 69 -5.27 -6.91 -65.69
C GLU A 69 -4.83 -7.73 -64.47
N GLY A 70 -3.75 -8.51 -64.59
CA GLY A 70 -3.16 -9.23 -63.46
C GLY A 70 -2.62 -8.30 -62.37
N GLU A 71 -1.91 -7.23 -62.74
CA GLU A 71 -1.43 -6.21 -61.80
C GLU A 71 -2.57 -5.47 -61.09
N LEU A 72 -3.65 -5.13 -61.82
CA LEU A 72 -4.85 -4.51 -61.24
C LEU A 72 -5.53 -5.42 -60.22
N GLU A 73 -5.59 -6.72 -60.49
CA GLU A 73 -6.20 -7.68 -59.57
C GLU A 73 -5.36 -7.84 -58.29
N ILE A 74 -4.02 -7.89 -58.41
CA ILE A 74 -3.11 -7.90 -57.26
C ILE A 74 -3.26 -6.62 -56.43
N LEU A 75 -3.32 -5.45 -57.08
CA LEU A 75 -3.50 -4.17 -56.40
C LEU A 75 -4.86 -4.08 -55.68
N ARG A 76 -5.94 -4.59 -56.28
CA ARG A 76 -7.25 -4.67 -55.62
C ARG A 76 -7.23 -5.59 -54.40
N ALA A 77 -6.61 -6.76 -54.52
CA ALA A 77 -6.46 -7.69 -53.41
C ALA A 77 -5.64 -7.05 -52.26
N ALA A 78 -4.55 -6.36 -52.58
CA ALA A 78 -3.74 -5.62 -51.62
C ALA A 78 -4.51 -4.45 -50.97
N GLN A 79 -5.32 -3.73 -51.75
CA GLN A 79 -6.16 -2.64 -51.25
C GLN A 79 -7.21 -3.15 -50.26
N GLU A 80 -7.91 -4.25 -50.57
CA GLU A 80 -8.88 -4.83 -49.66
C GLU A 80 -8.20 -5.40 -48.41
N ALA A 81 -7.04 -6.05 -48.53
CA ALA A 81 -6.26 -6.49 -47.38
C ALA A 81 -5.89 -5.30 -46.47
N ALA A 82 -5.34 -4.22 -47.02
CA ALA A 82 -4.99 -3.02 -46.25
C ALA A 82 -6.21 -2.36 -45.59
N LYS A 83 -7.36 -2.34 -46.28
CA LYS A 83 -8.61 -1.81 -45.73
C LYS A 83 -9.12 -2.65 -44.56
N THR A 84 -9.07 -3.97 -44.67
CA THR A 84 -9.44 -4.87 -43.55
C THR A 84 -8.50 -4.68 -42.36
N GLU A 85 -7.18 -4.59 -42.59
CA GLU A 85 -6.21 -4.33 -41.54
C GLU A 85 -6.48 -3.00 -40.85
N THR A 86 -6.73 -1.93 -41.61
CA THR A 86 -7.05 -0.60 -41.07
C THR A 86 -8.28 -0.63 -40.16
N LEU A 87 -9.33 -1.36 -40.57
CA LEU A 87 -10.53 -1.54 -39.74
C LEU A 87 -10.25 -2.32 -38.45
N THR A 88 -9.41 -3.38 -38.53
CA THR A 88 -9.02 -4.13 -37.32
C THR A 88 -8.14 -3.32 -36.38
N LEU A 89 -7.26 -2.46 -36.90
CA LEU A 89 -6.44 -1.57 -36.10
C LEU A 89 -7.30 -0.50 -35.43
N ALA A 90 -8.29 0.07 -36.15
CA ALA A 90 -9.22 1.03 -35.58
C ALA A 90 -10.01 0.44 -34.40
N SER A 91 -10.56 -0.78 -34.55
CA SER A 91 -11.31 -1.42 -33.46
C SER A 91 -10.44 -1.77 -32.25
N ARG A 92 -9.18 -2.18 -32.48
CA ARG A 92 -8.20 -2.39 -31.40
C ARG A 92 -7.84 -1.09 -30.71
N MET A 93 -7.69 0.01 -31.45
CA MET A 93 -7.40 1.33 -30.89
C MET A 93 -8.55 1.80 -30.00
N ASP A 94 -9.80 1.64 -30.46
CA ASP A 94 -10.99 1.99 -29.67
C ASP A 94 -11.06 1.17 -28.37
N TYR A 95 -10.79 -0.14 -28.45
CA TYR A 95 -10.73 -1.01 -27.27
C TYR A 95 -9.69 -0.54 -26.25
N VAL A 96 -8.44 -0.31 -26.70
CA VAL A 96 -7.35 0.15 -25.83
C VAL A 96 -7.65 1.52 -25.23
N THR A 97 -8.28 2.41 -25.99
CA THR A 97 -8.66 3.74 -25.51
C THR A 97 -9.73 3.67 -24.42
N ASN A 98 -10.73 2.80 -24.59
CA ASN A 98 -11.75 2.58 -23.58
C ASN A 98 -11.18 1.94 -22.30
N GLU A 99 -10.33 0.92 -22.45
CA GLU A 99 -9.65 0.28 -21.31
C GLU A 99 -8.78 1.29 -20.55
N LYS A 100 -8.06 2.15 -21.27
CA LYS A 100 -7.28 3.24 -20.66
C LYS A 100 -8.17 4.18 -19.83
N ILE A 101 -9.31 4.60 -20.36
CA ILE A 101 -10.23 5.51 -19.63
C ILE A 101 -10.73 4.86 -18.33
N VAL A 102 -11.08 3.57 -18.37
CA VAL A 102 -11.51 2.84 -17.18
C VAL A 102 -10.39 2.80 -16.13
N LEU A 103 -9.17 2.43 -16.54
CA LEU A 103 -8.02 2.36 -15.65
C LEU A 103 -7.65 3.74 -15.07
N GLU A 104 -7.75 4.81 -15.86
CA GLU A 104 -7.54 6.18 -15.37
C GLU A 104 -8.58 6.58 -14.32
N SER A 105 -9.84 6.19 -14.51
CA SER A 105 -10.90 6.41 -13.51
C SER A 105 -10.64 5.64 -12.22
N GLU A 106 -10.33 4.34 -12.31
CA GLU A 106 -10.03 3.52 -11.14
C GLU A 106 -8.81 4.03 -10.37
N LEU A 107 -7.77 4.47 -11.09
CA LEU A 107 -6.59 5.08 -10.49
C LEU A 107 -6.96 6.35 -9.71
N GLN A 108 -7.83 7.19 -10.27
CA GLN A 108 -8.26 8.42 -9.61
C GLN A 108 -9.08 8.14 -8.34
N ASP A 109 -9.97 7.14 -8.38
CA ASP A 109 -10.73 6.70 -7.21
C ASP A 109 -9.80 6.14 -6.12
N LEU A 110 -8.80 5.32 -6.50
CA LEU A 110 -7.82 4.77 -5.57
C LEU A 110 -6.96 5.86 -4.92
N LEU A 111 -6.55 6.88 -5.70
CA LEU A 111 -5.79 8.01 -5.16
C LEU A 111 -6.62 8.81 -4.15
N SER A 112 -7.91 9.03 -4.43
CA SER A 112 -8.82 9.70 -3.48
C SER A 112 -9.00 8.90 -2.19
N GLN A 113 -9.20 7.59 -2.28
CA GLN A 113 -9.30 6.72 -1.10
C GLN A 113 -8.02 6.70 -0.28
N LYS A 114 -6.86 6.69 -0.95
CA LYS A 114 -5.56 6.76 -0.29
C LYS A 114 -5.41 8.08 0.48
N GLU A 115 -5.80 9.21 -0.11
CA GLU A 115 -5.74 10.51 0.56
C GLU A 115 -6.64 10.57 1.81
N ASP A 116 -7.86 10.03 1.73
CA ASP A 116 -8.76 9.92 2.90
C ASP A 116 -8.14 9.06 4.02
N LEU A 117 -7.57 7.90 3.66
CA LEU A 117 -6.89 7.03 4.62
C LEU A 117 -5.66 7.71 5.25
N ASP A 118 -4.87 8.45 4.48
CA ASP A 118 -3.72 9.20 4.97
C ASP A 118 -4.14 10.32 5.94
N VAL A 119 -5.30 10.94 5.74
CA VAL A 119 -5.88 11.92 6.69
C VAL A 119 -6.33 11.21 7.98
N ARG A 120 -7.13 10.14 7.86
CA ARG A 120 -7.64 9.38 9.01
C ARG A 120 -6.53 8.77 9.86
N LEU A 121 -5.45 8.31 9.23
CA LEU A 121 -4.28 7.78 9.92
C LEU A 121 -3.63 8.88 10.77
N ARG A 122 -3.38 10.05 10.20
CA ARG A 122 -2.82 11.21 10.93
C ARG A 122 -3.69 11.63 12.10
N GLU A 123 -5.00 11.71 11.91
CA GLU A 123 -5.94 12.02 13.00
C GLU A 123 -5.89 10.97 14.12
N SER A 124 -5.76 9.69 13.77
CA SER A 124 -5.65 8.61 14.74
C SER A 124 -4.34 8.69 15.52
N GLU A 125 -3.23 9.01 14.85
CA GLU A 125 -1.92 9.22 15.48
C GLU A 125 -1.92 10.43 16.42
N ASP A 126 -2.56 11.53 16.04
CA ASP A 126 -2.73 12.71 16.89
C ASP A 126 -3.56 12.39 18.14
N LYS A 127 -4.69 11.68 17.98
CA LYS A 127 -5.52 11.22 19.10
C LYS A 127 -4.74 10.31 20.03
N TYR A 128 -3.95 9.38 19.50
CA TYR A 128 -3.15 8.47 20.31
C TYR A 128 -2.06 9.22 21.10
N ARG A 129 -1.38 10.20 20.47
CA ARG A 129 -0.41 11.06 21.15
C ARG A 129 -1.04 11.86 22.28
N GLU A 130 -2.23 12.41 22.07
CA GLU A 130 -2.95 13.17 23.11
C GLU A 130 -3.41 12.27 24.26
N LEU A 131 -3.91 11.06 23.96
CA LEU A 131 -4.25 10.07 25.00
C LEU A 131 -3.02 9.66 25.82
N LEU A 132 -1.87 9.46 25.18
CA LEU A 132 -0.64 9.13 25.89
C LEU A 132 -0.16 10.28 26.77
N ARG A 133 -0.25 11.52 26.27
CA ARG A 133 0.08 12.73 27.03
C ARG A 133 -0.82 12.89 28.25
N THR A 134 -2.13 12.83 28.06
CA THR A 134 -3.12 12.95 29.15
C THR A 134 -2.97 11.84 30.19
N LYS A 135 -2.69 10.60 29.77
CA LYS A 135 -2.34 9.49 30.67
C LYS A 135 -1.12 9.81 31.53
N ASN A 136 -0.01 10.22 30.91
CA ASN A 136 1.22 10.58 31.64
C ASN A 136 1.00 11.75 32.60
N GLU A 137 0.23 12.77 32.19
CA GLU A 137 -0.13 13.90 33.05
C GLU A 137 -0.97 13.47 34.26
N LEU A 138 -1.91 12.54 34.07
CA LEU A 138 -2.74 11.99 35.13
C LEU A 138 -1.91 11.14 36.10
N GLU A 139 -1.05 10.25 35.60
CA GLU A 139 -0.13 9.47 36.42
C GLU A 139 0.77 10.38 37.26
N ASN A 140 1.35 11.43 36.66
CA ASN A 140 2.16 12.41 37.39
C ASN A 140 1.36 13.20 38.44
N LYS A 141 0.08 13.52 38.19
CA LYS A 141 -0.81 14.12 39.19
C LYS A 141 -1.07 13.17 40.36
N LEU A 142 -1.32 11.89 40.08
CA LEU A 142 -1.55 10.86 41.10
C LEU A 142 -0.31 10.64 41.96
N TYR A 143 0.87 10.53 41.37
CA TYR A 143 2.12 10.41 42.11
C TYR A 143 2.42 11.63 42.99
N ARG A 144 2.12 12.85 42.51
CA ARG A 144 2.24 14.06 43.35
C ARG A 144 1.27 14.04 44.53
N LEU A 145 0.02 13.62 44.31
CA LEU A 145 -0.97 13.49 45.38
C LEU A 145 -0.52 12.47 46.43
N LEU A 146 -0.01 11.31 46.00
CA LEU A 146 0.57 10.31 46.89
C LEU A 146 1.73 10.90 47.69
N GLY A 147 2.65 11.61 47.03
CA GLY A 147 3.77 12.27 47.67
C GLY A 147 3.35 13.29 48.74
N THR A 148 2.27 14.05 48.49
CA THR A 148 1.71 14.96 49.51
C THR A 148 1.10 14.23 50.69
N CYS A 149 0.37 13.14 50.45
CA CYS A 149 -0.20 12.30 51.51
C CYS A 149 0.90 11.67 52.38
N LEU A 150 1.90 11.05 51.75
CA LEU A 150 3.05 10.46 52.44
C LEU A 150 3.82 11.50 53.25
N SER A 151 3.93 12.74 52.75
CA SER A 151 4.58 13.83 53.50
C SER A 151 3.77 14.29 54.71
N GLY A 152 2.44 14.34 54.58
CA GLY A 152 1.56 14.63 55.72
C GLY A 152 1.64 13.53 56.78
N ALA A 153 1.60 12.27 56.37
CA ALA A 153 1.76 11.11 57.24
C ALA A 153 3.12 11.11 57.95
N GLU A 154 4.20 11.39 57.21
CA GLU A 154 5.55 11.49 57.77
C GLU A 154 5.62 12.59 58.84
N ALA A 155 5.07 13.77 58.55
CA ALA A 155 5.06 14.89 59.49
C ALA A 155 4.27 14.59 60.77
N ILE A 156 3.15 13.87 60.66
CA ILE A 156 2.36 13.44 61.84
C ILE A 156 3.20 12.52 62.73
N VAL A 157 3.79 11.47 62.15
CA VAL A 157 4.59 10.50 62.93
C VAL A 157 5.85 11.16 63.50
N GLN A 158 6.56 11.95 62.69
CA GLN A 158 7.75 12.68 63.11
C GLN A 158 7.46 13.61 64.29
N LYS A 159 6.36 14.37 64.22
CA LYS A 159 5.91 15.21 65.33
C LYS A 159 5.61 14.38 66.57
N SER A 160 4.97 13.23 66.44
CA SER A 160 4.70 12.37 67.60
C SER A 160 5.98 11.79 68.23
N ILE A 161 7.02 11.52 67.45
CA ILE A 161 8.35 11.16 67.99
C ILE A 161 8.93 12.31 68.82
N GLU A 162 8.84 13.54 68.31
CA GLU A 162 9.28 14.75 69.03
C GLU A 162 8.45 15.01 70.29
N ASP A 163 7.14 14.73 70.23
CA ASP A 163 6.23 14.86 71.37
C ASP A 163 6.56 13.87 72.50
N VAL A 164 7.10 12.68 72.20
CA VAL A 164 7.57 11.72 73.24
C VAL A 164 8.66 12.36 74.13
N ASP A 165 9.49 13.23 73.57
CA ASP A 165 10.53 13.98 74.30
C ASP A 165 10.01 15.27 74.95
N ASN A 166 8.74 15.62 74.75
CA ASN A 166 8.17 16.85 75.28
C ASN A 166 7.89 16.70 76.79
N PRO A 167 8.57 17.47 77.66
CA PRO A 167 8.37 17.39 79.10
C PRO A 167 6.94 17.77 79.55
N ALA A 168 6.16 18.46 78.70
CA ALA A 168 4.75 18.73 78.96
C ALA A 168 3.91 17.44 79.03
N LEU A 169 4.36 16.34 78.43
CA LEU A 169 3.65 15.05 78.45
C LEU A 169 3.97 14.18 79.66
N SER A 170 4.90 14.57 80.54
CA SER A 170 5.30 13.78 81.72
C SER A 170 4.17 13.52 82.72
N ALA A 171 3.10 14.32 82.69
CA ALA A 171 1.92 14.14 83.54
C ALA A 171 0.85 13.21 82.92
N VAL A 172 0.98 12.87 81.63
CA VAL A 172 0.01 12.03 80.91
C VAL A 172 0.20 10.58 81.35
N LYS A 173 -0.91 9.87 81.56
CA LYS A 173 -0.93 8.51 82.08
C LYS A 173 -1.76 7.59 81.20
N CYS A 174 -1.30 6.36 81.02
CA CYS A 174 -1.99 5.34 80.23
C CYS A 174 -1.77 3.96 80.85
N SER A 175 -2.82 3.15 81.00
CA SER A 175 -2.67 1.80 81.53
C SER A 175 -1.90 0.89 80.56
N PRO A 176 -1.02 0.00 81.05
CA PRO A 176 -0.30 -0.93 80.19
C PRO A 176 -1.22 -1.82 79.34
N ASP A 177 -2.36 -2.22 79.90
CA ASP A 177 -3.36 -3.03 79.19
C ASP A 177 -3.97 -2.28 77.99
N TYR A 178 -4.26 -0.98 78.16
CA TYR A 178 -4.76 -0.17 77.07
C TYR A 178 -3.69 0.05 76.00
N PHE A 179 -2.45 0.37 76.40
CA PHE A 179 -1.33 0.50 75.46
C PHE A 179 -1.12 -0.78 74.64
N ARG A 180 -1.12 -1.95 75.30
CA ARG A 180 -1.04 -3.26 74.64
C ARG A 180 -2.19 -3.50 73.65
N SER A 181 -3.39 -3.02 73.95
CA SER A 181 -4.55 -3.17 73.04
C SER A 181 -4.39 -2.38 71.73
N LEU A 182 -3.49 -1.39 71.67
CA LEU A 182 -3.22 -0.59 70.47
C LEU A 182 -2.25 -1.26 69.49
N THR A 183 -1.47 -2.26 69.92
CA THR A 183 -0.45 -2.91 69.09
C THR A 183 -1.06 -3.61 67.88
N GLU A 184 -2.08 -4.45 68.08
CA GLU A 184 -2.67 -5.26 67.01
C GLU A 184 -3.34 -4.40 65.90
N PRO A 185 -4.15 -3.36 66.23
CA PRO A 185 -4.67 -2.45 65.22
C PRO A 185 -3.58 -1.75 64.39
N VAL A 186 -2.47 -1.35 65.02
CA VAL A 186 -1.34 -0.69 64.32
C VAL A 186 -0.66 -1.66 63.37
N LEU A 187 -0.43 -2.91 63.80
CA LEU A 187 0.15 -3.95 62.95
C LEU A 187 -0.71 -4.25 61.73
N LYS A 188 -2.03 -4.34 61.92
CA LYS A 188 -2.97 -4.55 60.83
C LYS A 188 -2.92 -3.42 59.81
N LEU A 189 -2.86 -2.16 60.26
CA LEU A 189 -2.74 -1.01 59.36
C LEU A 189 -1.41 -0.99 58.60
N LEU A 190 -0.31 -1.46 59.20
CA LEU A 190 0.97 -1.63 58.51
C LEU A 190 0.89 -2.69 57.41
N ASP A 191 0.24 -3.83 57.70
CA ASP A 191 0.01 -4.89 56.70
C ASP A 191 -0.91 -4.39 55.56
N GLU A 192 -1.92 -3.57 55.87
CA GLU A 192 -2.79 -2.93 54.86
C GLU A 192 -2.05 -1.89 53.99
N VAL A 193 -1.11 -1.12 54.57
CA VAL A 193 -0.24 -0.21 53.82
C VAL A 193 0.65 -0.99 52.86
N ASP A 194 1.23 -2.11 53.31
CA ASP A 194 2.07 -2.97 52.49
C ASP A 194 1.30 -3.54 51.28
N SER A 195 0.14 -4.14 51.53
CA SER A 195 -0.67 -4.73 50.47
C SER A 195 -1.16 -3.68 49.47
N SER A 196 -1.65 -2.53 49.96
CA SER A 196 -2.14 -1.45 49.10
C SER A 196 -1.03 -0.76 48.30
N PHE A 197 0.20 -0.74 48.82
CA PHE A 197 1.36 -0.23 48.10
C PHE A 197 1.80 -1.20 46.99
N HIS A 198 1.79 -2.50 47.26
CA HIS A 198 2.05 -3.52 46.25
C HIS A 198 1.03 -3.46 45.10
N ASP A 199 -0.26 -3.31 45.43
CA ASP A 199 -1.33 -3.20 44.44
C ASP A 199 -1.20 -1.93 43.59
N PHE A 200 -0.85 -0.80 44.21
CA PHE A 200 -0.59 0.45 43.52
C PHE A 200 0.59 0.34 42.53
N ASN A 201 1.67 -0.36 42.89
CA ASN A 201 2.80 -0.57 41.99
C ASN A 201 2.51 -1.55 40.84
N SER A 202 1.70 -2.58 41.11
CA SER A 202 1.37 -3.62 40.13
C SER A 202 0.34 -3.15 39.10
N SER A 203 -0.64 -2.39 39.55
CA SER A 203 -1.69 -1.81 38.73
C SER A 203 -2.01 -0.43 39.29
N SER A 204 -1.35 0.60 38.74
CA SER A 204 -1.52 2.03 39.13
C SER A 204 -2.95 2.58 38.99
N SER A 205 -3.97 1.72 38.86
CA SER A 205 -5.38 2.02 38.74
C SER A 205 -6.04 2.48 40.03
N THR A 206 -5.48 2.20 41.22
CA THR A 206 -6.20 2.49 42.48
C THR A 206 -5.29 3.01 43.59
N ILE A 207 -5.20 4.33 43.71
CA ILE A 207 -4.45 5.03 44.76
C ILE A 207 -5.23 5.19 46.08
N GLU A 208 -6.56 5.11 46.03
CA GLU A 208 -7.42 5.46 47.17
C GLU A 208 -7.23 4.55 48.40
N PRO A 209 -7.11 3.21 48.25
CA PRO A 209 -6.83 2.33 49.39
C PRO A 209 -5.52 2.68 50.06
N LEU A 210 -4.48 2.99 49.28
CA LEU A 210 -3.17 3.36 49.78
C LEU A 210 -3.18 4.69 50.53
N VAL A 211 -3.85 5.71 49.99
CA VAL A 211 -3.97 7.01 50.68
C VAL A 211 -4.73 6.87 52.00
N ARG A 212 -5.78 6.03 52.02
CA ARG A 212 -6.56 5.75 53.23
C ARG A 212 -5.72 5.02 54.28
N SER A 213 -5.08 3.91 53.91
CA SER A 213 -4.28 3.09 54.82
C SER A 213 -3.11 3.88 55.40
N VAL A 214 -2.40 4.66 54.58
CA VAL A 214 -1.31 5.55 55.02
C VAL A 214 -1.79 6.57 56.04
N GLY A 215 -2.93 7.24 55.79
CA GLY A 215 -3.48 8.22 56.72
C GLY A 215 -3.88 7.58 58.06
N GLN A 216 -4.57 6.45 58.02
CA GLN A 216 -5.00 5.72 59.22
C GLN A 216 -3.81 5.17 60.01
N MET A 217 -2.80 4.63 59.33
CA MET A 217 -1.56 4.15 59.92
C MET A 217 -0.84 5.30 60.64
N ALA A 218 -0.68 6.46 60.00
CA ALA A 218 0.02 7.61 60.61
C ALA A 218 -0.68 8.09 61.89
N HIS A 219 -2.00 8.21 61.89
CA HIS A 219 -2.75 8.61 63.08
C HIS A 219 -2.72 7.55 64.19
N SER A 220 -2.89 6.28 63.84
CA SER A 220 -2.88 5.19 64.82
C SER A 220 -1.50 5.03 65.45
N LEU A 221 -0.45 5.19 64.65
CA LEU A 221 0.92 5.15 65.12
C LEU A 221 1.26 6.36 65.99
N ALA A 222 0.83 7.57 65.61
CA ALA A 222 0.95 8.75 66.46
C ALA A 222 0.33 8.53 67.84
N ASN A 223 -0.90 8.00 67.89
CA ASN A 223 -1.56 7.65 69.15
C ASN A 223 -0.76 6.60 69.93
N TYR A 224 -0.26 5.56 69.26
CA TYR A 224 0.57 4.53 69.88
C TYR A 224 1.80 5.13 70.57
N LEU A 225 2.52 6.04 69.91
CA LEU A 225 3.70 6.71 70.47
C LEU A 225 3.38 7.53 71.73
N ILE A 226 2.31 8.33 71.69
CA ILE A 226 1.87 9.14 72.83
C ILE A 226 1.42 8.26 74.00
N HIS A 227 0.71 7.16 73.72
CA HIS A 227 0.30 6.22 74.77
C HIS A 227 1.49 5.43 75.34
N GLY A 228 2.51 5.13 74.53
CA GLY A 228 3.76 4.56 75.00
C GLY A 228 4.45 5.47 76.01
N LYS A 229 4.57 6.77 75.70
CA LYS A 229 5.07 7.79 76.65
C LYS A 229 4.21 7.88 77.91
N ALA A 230 2.89 7.87 77.77
CA ALA A 230 1.99 7.94 78.90
C ALA A 230 2.05 6.69 79.80
N THR A 231 2.40 5.53 79.23
CA THR A 231 2.60 4.28 79.97
C THR A 231 3.98 4.22 80.62
N SER A 232 5.04 4.72 79.98
CA SER A 232 6.37 4.82 80.59
C SER A 232 6.37 5.71 81.84
N ASN A 233 5.64 6.83 81.80
CA ASN A 233 5.51 7.77 82.93
C ASN A 233 4.95 7.13 84.23
N ILE A 234 4.22 6.01 84.12
CA ILE A 234 3.63 5.30 85.27
C ILE A 234 4.33 3.97 85.57
N SER A 235 5.43 3.67 84.88
CA SER A 235 6.22 2.47 85.14
C SER A 235 6.80 2.53 86.55
N PRO A 236 6.65 1.48 87.37
CA PRO A 236 7.29 1.41 88.68
C PRO A 236 8.80 1.21 88.59
N ASP A 237 9.28 0.74 87.44
CA ASP A 237 10.70 0.57 87.11
C ASP A 237 11.10 1.62 86.06
N ILE A 238 12.04 2.49 86.44
CA ILE A 238 12.51 3.60 85.60
C ILE A 238 13.16 3.07 84.32
N GLU A 239 14.01 2.05 84.43
CA GLU A 239 14.73 1.47 83.28
C GLU A 239 13.74 0.85 82.29
N PHE A 240 12.70 0.19 82.80
CA PHE A 240 11.64 -0.36 81.96
C PHE A 240 10.82 0.74 81.27
N GLY A 241 10.54 1.85 81.97
CA GLY A 241 9.87 3.01 81.39
C GLY A 241 10.68 3.64 80.26
N GLU A 242 11.99 3.84 80.47
CA GLU A 242 12.91 4.36 79.44
C GLU A 242 13.00 3.42 78.24
N SER A 243 13.03 2.10 78.47
CA SER A 243 13.01 1.10 77.40
C SER A 243 11.75 1.18 76.53
N ILE A 244 10.56 1.40 77.13
CA ILE A 244 9.31 1.60 76.37
C ILE A 244 9.41 2.84 75.47
N GLU A 245 9.96 3.95 75.98
CA GLU A 245 10.13 5.17 75.19
C GLU A 245 11.09 4.97 74.02
N GLU A 246 12.22 4.28 74.25
CA GLU A 246 13.20 3.97 73.20
C GLU A 246 12.58 3.10 72.10
N VAL A 247 11.86 2.04 72.48
CA VAL A 247 11.16 1.16 71.53
C VAL A 247 10.13 1.95 70.73
N CYS A 248 9.33 2.81 71.38
CA CYS A 248 8.36 3.65 70.68
C CYS A 248 9.03 4.55 69.64
N LYS A 249 10.11 5.25 70.01
CA LYS A 249 10.87 6.10 69.07
C LYS A 249 11.45 5.30 67.90
N LEU A 250 11.89 4.07 68.17
CA LEU A 250 12.43 3.19 67.15
C LEU A 250 11.35 2.72 66.15
N VAL A 251 10.15 2.38 66.64
CA VAL A 251 8.99 2.07 65.79
C VAL A 251 8.60 3.30 64.95
N GLY A 252 8.49 4.48 65.58
CA GLY A 252 8.18 5.73 64.89
C GLY A 252 9.20 6.05 63.79
N SER A 253 10.49 5.92 64.10
CA SER A 253 11.58 6.14 63.15
C SER A 253 11.53 5.15 61.98
N GLY A 254 11.20 3.88 62.26
CA GLY A 254 10.99 2.85 61.23
C GLY A 254 9.85 3.21 60.28
N ALA A 255 8.73 3.71 60.80
CA ALA A 255 7.59 4.16 59.99
C ALA A 255 7.92 5.40 59.15
N VAL A 256 8.70 6.35 59.67
CA VAL A 256 9.20 7.50 58.90
C VAL A 256 10.07 7.03 57.73
N THR A 257 10.98 6.07 57.97
CA THR A 257 11.80 5.49 56.89
C THR A 257 10.95 4.75 55.86
N LEU A 258 9.91 4.01 56.29
CA LEU A 258 8.94 3.39 55.39
C LEU A 258 8.28 4.41 54.47
N LEU A 259 7.71 5.49 55.05
CA LEU A 259 7.03 6.54 54.31
C LEU A 259 7.96 7.27 53.33
N ARG A 260 9.23 7.49 53.70
CA ARG A 260 10.25 8.04 52.80
C ARG A 260 10.55 7.11 51.63
N ASN A 261 10.72 5.81 51.89
CA ASN A 261 10.99 4.84 50.83
C ASN A 261 9.81 4.70 49.86
N MET A 262 8.58 4.83 50.33
CA MET A 262 7.39 4.84 49.46
C MET A 262 7.31 6.06 48.52
N LYS A 263 7.97 7.18 48.85
CA LYS A 263 8.07 8.36 47.96
C LYS A 263 9.06 8.12 46.81
N ASP A 264 10.08 7.30 47.05
CA ASP A 264 11.12 6.99 46.08
C ASP A 264 10.67 5.80 45.19
N LYS A 265 10.28 6.09 43.95
CA LYS A 265 9.88 5.05 42.96
C LYS A 265 10.89 3.91 42.79
N SER A 266 12.17 4.14 43.09
CA SER A 266 13.24 3.13 42.97
C SER A 266 13.43 2.25 44.20
N LYS A 267 12.79 2.55 45.34
CA LYS A 267 12.96 1.85 46.63
C LYS A 267 11.75 1.03 47.04
N ALA A 268 10.88 0.69 46.08
CA ALA A 268 9.67 -0.09 46.33
C ALA A 268 9.97 -1.46 46.98
N ALA A 269 11.13 -2.08 46.70
CA ALA A 269 11.56 -3.33 47.33
C ALA A 269 11.94 -3.17 48.82
N ASP A 270 12.38 -1.98 49.23
CA ASP A 270 12.80 -1.70 50.61
C ASP A 270 11.60 -1.47 51.54
N VAL A 271 10.40 -1.24 50.98
CA VAL A 271 9.15 -1.03 51.73
C VAL A 271 8.78 -2.29 52.51
N LEU A 272 8.87 -3.47 51.88
CA LEU A 272 8.63 -4.77 52.52
C LEU A 272 9.56 -5.03 53.71
N GLY A 273 10.85 -4.73 53.54
CA GLY A 273 11.85 -4.88 54.60
C GLY A 273 11.59 -3.93 55.78
N ASN A 274 11.13 -2.72 55.50
CA ASN A 274 10.81 -1.74 56.53
C ASN A 274 9.52 -2.06 57.29
N VAL A 275 8.49 -2.60 56.64
CA VAL A 275 7.27 -3.08 57.30
C VAL A 275 7.59 -4.21 58.27
N ALA A 276 8.37 -5.20 57.82
CA ALA A 276 8.83 -6.30 58.67
C ALA A 276 9.67 -5.78 59.85
N ALA A 277 10.54 -4.80 59.60
CA ALA A 277 11.38 -4.19 60.63
C ALA A 277 10.59 -3.32 61.61
N ALA A 278 9.48 -2.69 61.20
CA ALA A 278 8.59 -1.95 62.10
C ALA A 278 7.79 -2.91 62.99
N LYS A 279 7.30 -4.01 62.41
CA LYS A 279 6.54 -5.08 63.10
C LYS A 279 7.36 -5.80 64.17
N ALA A 280 8.64 -6.08 63.88
CA ALA A 280 9.54 -6.70 64.83
C ALA A 280 9.86 -5.83 66.06
N ARG A 281 9.51 -4.53 66.01
CA ARG A 281 9.79 -3.57 67.09
C ARG A 281 8.55 -3.17 67.87
N SER A 282 7.34 -3.48 67.37
CA SER A 282 6.07 -3.18 68.03
C SER A 282 5.47 -4.38 68.77
N GLY A 283 5.93 -5.60 68.51
CA GLY A 283 5.58 -6.82 69.26
C GLY A 283 6.60 -7.17 70.34
#